data_AF-A0A805Z9U2-F1
#
_entry.id   AF-A0A805Z9U2-F1
#
_cell.length_a   1.000
_cell.length_b   1.000
_cell.length_c   1.000
_cell.angle_alpha   90.00
_cell.angle_beta   90.00
_cell.angle_gamma   90.00
#
_symmetry.space_group_name_H-M   'P 1'
#
loop_
_entity.id
_entity.type
_entity.pdbx_description
1 polymer ?
#
loop_
_entity_poly.entity_id
_entity_poly.type
_entity_poly.pdbx_seq_one_letter_code
_entity_poly.pdbx_strand_id
1 'polypeptide(L)'
;MQGLEEYRLMLPVALDNGVSPVEVKEVVYQAVDYLGLGRVMPFFKVTNTILLARGEKLPLPKQATTMMEDRLEKGEETQMRLFGPQMKDFAKKGTINKWLVDNCFGDYYTRKGLSDKEREMITFCYLAVQGVCEPQLLAHAKTNVGLGNDQQFLTKIVLANVPFIGYPRSLNAINVINQVK
;
A
#
# COMPACT_ATOMS: atom_id res chain seq x y z
N MET A 1 19.92 7.22 -10.06
CA MET A 1 19.41 7.85 -8.83
C MET A 1 18.85 6.75 -7.94
N GLN A 2 19.25 6.64 -6.67
CA GLN A 2 18.70 5.63 -5.75
C GLN A 2 17.29 6.05 -5.31
N GLY A 3 16.36 5.11 -5.10
CA GLY A 3 14.95 5.42 -4.80
C GLY A 3 14.72 6.30 -3.55
N LEU A 4 15.67 6.30 -2.59
CA LEU A 4 15.62 7.18 -1.42
C LEU A 4 15.84 8.66 -1.76
N GLU A 5 16.71 8.95 -2.72
CA GLU A 5 16.98 10.32 -3.18
C GLU A 5 15.78 10.87 -3.96
N GLU A 6 15.18 10.06 -4.83
CA GLU A 6 13.95 10.44 -5.52
C GLU A 6 12.82 10.71 -4.52
N TYR A 7 12.65 9.85 -3.51
CA TYR A 7 11.66 10.07 -2.45
C TYR A 7 11.91 11.37 -1.68
N ARG A 8 13.17 11.68 -1.36
CA ARG A 8 13.56 12.93 -0.70
C ARG A 8 13.17 14.16 -1.52
N LEU A 9 13.34 14.08 -2.85
CA LEU A 9 13.00 15.16 -3.77
C LEU A 9 11.49 15.32 -3.93
N MET A 10 10.76 14.20 -4.03
CA MET A 10 9.32 14.22 -4.33
C MET A 10 8.42 14.41 -3.12
N LEU A 11 8.87 14.06 -1.91
CA LEU A 11 8.02 14.19 -0.72
C LEU A 11 7.58 15.65 -0.44
N PRO A 12 8.46 16.67 -0.49
CA PRO A 12 8.02 18.06 -0.36
C PRO A 12 6.99 18.46 -1.43
N VAL A 13 7.19 18.03 -2.68
CA VAL A 13 6.27 18.29 -3.79
C VAL A 13 4.89 17.68 -3.51
N ALA A 14 4.85 16.43 -3.03
CA ALA A 14 3.58 15.77 -2.67
C ALA A 14 2.85 16.52 -1.53
N LEU A 15 3.59 16.94 -0.49
CA LEU A 15 3.04 17.71 0.63
C LEU A 15 2.49 19.07 0.16
N ASP A 16 3.18 19.75 -0.76
CA ASP A 16 2.75 21.02 -1.33
C ASP A 16 1.53 20.86 -2.27
N ASN A 17 1.28 19.65 -2.78
CA ASN A 17 0.13 19.31 -3.62
C ASN A 17 -1.03 18.65 -2.85
N GLY A 18 -1.06 18.81 -1.52
CA GLY A 18 -2.20 18.45 -0.69
C GLY A 18 -2.18 17.06 -0.08
N VAL A 19 -1.11 16.28 -0.27
CA VAL A 19 -0.92 15.04 0.50
C VAL A 19 -0.56 15.43 1.92
N SER A 20 -1.35 15.00 2.90
CA SER A 20 -1.15 15.30 4.31
C SER A 20 0.02 14.52 4.91
N PRO A 21 0.63 15.01 6.00
CA PRO A 21 1.62 14.25 6.78
C PRO A 21 1.13 12.86 7.21
N VAL A 22 -0.16 12.74 7.51
CA VAL A 22 -0.80 11.47 7.90
C VAL A 22 -0.83 10.51 6.72
N GLU A 23 -1.31 10.94 5.55
CA GLU A 23 -1.32 10.11 4.34
C GLU A 23 0.08 9.65 3.94
N VAL A 24 1.08 10.55 3.99
CA VAL A 24 2.48 10.19 3.76
C VAL A 24 2.92 9.09 4.72
N LYS A 25 2.62 9.22 6.01
CA LYS A 25 2.98 8.20 7.00
C LYS A 25 2.30 6.88 6.72
N GLU A 26 1.02 6.89 6.38
CA GLU A 26 0.27 5.69 6.05
C GLU A 26 0.78 5.02 4.76
N VAL A 27 1.22 5.78 3.75
CA VAL A 27 1.91 5.26 2.55
C VAL A 27 3.18 4.50 2.95
N VAL A 28 4.03 5.07 3.82
CA VAL A 28 5.27 4.42 4.27
C VAL A 28 4.98 3.23 5.19
N TYR A 29 3.96 3.30 6.06
CA TYR A 29 3.52 2.16 6.87
C TYR A 29 3.05 1.01 5.98
N GLN A 30 2.16 1.27 5.02
CA GLN A 30 1.67 0.26 4.09
C GLN A 30 2.81 -0.44 3.33
N ALA A 31 3.89 0.27 3.00
CA ALA A 31 5.03 -0.30 2.30
C ALA A 31 5.71 -1.45 3.07
N VAL A 32 5.62 -1.49 4.40
CA VAL A 32 6.30 -2.50 5.22
C VAL A 32 5.81 -3.91 4.90
N ASP A 33 4.50 -4.10 4.73
CA ASP A 33 3.90 -5.41 4.47
C ASP A 33 4.28 -5.97 3.10
N TYR A 34 4.59 -5.09 2.15
CA TYR A 34 4.89 -5.47 0.78
C TYR A 34 6.38 -5.51 0.48
N LEU A 35 7.16 -4.59 1.05
CA LEU A 35 8.58 -4.39 0.72
C LEU A 35 9.52 -4.82 1.85
N GLY A 36 9.00 -5.07 3.05
CA GLY A 36 9.75 -5.45 4.23
C GLY A 36 10.38 -4.25 4.95
N LEU A 37 10.39 -4.30 6.29
CA LEU A 37 10.88 -3.21 7.15
C LEU A 37 12.31 -2.78 6.82
N GLY A 38 13.20 -3.72 6.48
CA GLY A 38 14.59 -3.42 6.16
C GLY A 38 14.75 -2.46 4.96
N ARG A 39 13.88 -2.57 3.94
CA ARG A 39 13.89 -1.67 2.78
C ARG A 39 13.21 -0.34 3.07
N VAL A 40 12.20 -0.35 3.93
CA VAL A 40 11.35 0.83 4.21
C VAL A 40 11.95 1.74 5.29
N MET A 41 12.77 1.22 6.21
CA MET A 41 13.32 1.97 7.34
C MET A 41 14.04 3.29 6.96
N PRO A 42 14.84 3.37 5.88
CA PRO A 42 15.44 4.62 5.44
C PRO A 42 14.40 5.69 5.06
N PHE A 43 13.29 5.27 4.43
CA PHE A 43 12.21 6.17 4.03
C PHE A 43 11.52 6.78 5.25
N PHE A 44 11.27 6.00 6.32
CA PHE A 44 10.74 6.55 7.58
C PHE A 44 11.61 7.69 8.15
N LYS A 45 12.94 7.52 8.11
CA LYS A 45 13.86 8.54 8.61
C LYS A 45 13.77 9.81 7.77
N VAL A 46 13.79 9.67 6.45
CA VAL A 46 13.64 10.80 5.51
C VAL A 46 12.30 11.50 5.68
N THR A 47 11.20 10.77 5.80
CA THR A 47 9.87 11.33 6.09
C THR A 47 9.90 12.15 7.38
N ASN A 48 10.42 11.61 8.48
CA ASN A 48 10.49 12.33 9.75
C ASN A 48 11.32 13.61 9.66
N THR A 49 12.50 13.54 9.02
CA THR A 49 13.35 14.72 8.83
C THR A 49 12.61 15.82 8.07
N ILE A 50 11.91 15.47 6.98
CA ILE A 50 11.17 16.43 6.15
C ILE A 50 9.98 17.01 6.92
N LEU A 51 9.20 16.18 7.62
CA LEU A 51 8.05 16.65 8.40
C LEU A 51 8.50 17.60 9.54
N LEU A 52 9.55 17.25 10.28
CA LEU A 52 10.11 18.11 11.34
C LEU A 52 10.63 19.44 10.77
N ALA A 53 11.31 19.41 9.63
CA ALA A 53 11.80 20.63 8.96
C ALA A 53 10.66 21.53 8.48
N ARG A 54 9.47 20.96 8.25
CA ARG A 54 8.23 21.69 7.90
C ARG A 54 7.41 22.11 9.13
N GLY A 55 7.92 21.89 10.34
CA GLY A 55 7.27 22.32 11.58
C GLY A 55 6.24 21.35 12.14
N GLU A 56 6.11 20.14 11.58
CA GLU A 56 5.22 19.12 12.13
C GLU A 56 5.69 18.63 13.49
N LYS A 57 4.75 18.41 14.40
CA LYS A 57 5.03 17.77 15.69
C LYS A 57 4.88 16.26 15.54
N LEU A 58 5.93 15.52 15.88
CA LEU A 58 5.91 14.05 15.89
C LEU A 58 5.79 13.51 17.33
N PRO A 59 5.08 12.39 17.57
CA PRO A 59 4.36 11.59 16.58
C PRO A 59 3.07 12.26 16.07
N LEU A 60 2.70 11.99 14.82
CA LEU A 60 1.40 12.39 14.27
C LEU A 60 0.24 11.69 15.01
N PRO A 61 -1.00 12.19 14.92
CA PRO A 61 -2.17 11.57 15.53
C PRO A 61 -2.34 10.09 15.16
N LYS A 62 -2.65 9.25 16.15
CA LYS A 62 -2.83 7.79 15.97
C LYS A 62 -4.00 7.50 15.02
N GLN A 63 -3.75 6.67 14.00
CA GLN A 63 -4.76 6.24 13.02
C GLN A 63 -5.26 4.80 13.21
N ALA A 64 -4.67 4.02 14.13
CA ALA A 64 -5.08 2.64 14.37
C ALA A 64 -6.49 2.56 14.96
N THR A 65 -7.25 1.57 14.51
CA THR A 65 -8.64 1.31 14.90
C THR A 65 -8.83 -0.03 15.61
N THR A 66 -7.74 -0.79 15.79
CA THR A 66 -7.72 -2.14 16.36
C THR A 66 -6.70 -2.22 17.51
N MET A 67 -6.80 -3.30 18.29
CA MET A 67 -5.91 -3.68 19.39
C MET A 67 -5.36 -5.10 19.15
N MET A 68 -4.36 -5.53 19.92
CA MET A 68 -3.76 -6.86 19.68
C MET A 68 -4.77 -8.00 19.81
N GLU A 69 -5.80 -7.81 20.64
CA GLU A 69 -6.82 -8.80 20.96
C GLU A 69 -7.84 -8.98 19.83
N ASP A 70 -8.11 -7.96 19.02
CA ASP A 70 -9.17 -7.97 17.99
C ASP A 70 -8.66 -7.94 16.55
N ARG A 71 -7.35 -7.72 16.34
CA ARG A 71 -6.73 -7.64 15.00
C ARG A 71 -7.01 -8.83 14.11
N LEU A 72 -6.93 -10.05 14.63
CA LEU A 72 -7.18 -11.25 13.81
C LEU A 72 -8.62 -11.29 13.29
N GLU A 73 -9.60 -10.98 14.15
CA GLU A 73 -11.02 -10.92 13.79
C GLU A 73 -11.28 -9.79 12.79
N LYS A 74 -10.81 -8.57 13.10
CA LYS A 74 -10.96 -7.39 12.23
C LYS A 74 -10.23 -7.54 10.90
N GLY A 75 -9.14 -8.29 10.89
CA GLY A 75 -8.39 -8.64 9.70
C GLY A 75 -9.15 -9.58 8.78
N GLU A 76 -9.82 -10.60 9.34
CA GLU A 76 -10.66 -11.51 8.56
C GLU A 76 -11.87 -10.76 7.97
N GLU A 77 -12.54 -9.91 8.77
CA GLU A 77 -13.62 -9.03 8.29
C GLU A 77 -13.15 -8.14 7.12
N THR A 78 -12.00 -7.49 7.28
CA THR A 78 -11.43 -6.57 6.28
C THR A 78 -11.03 -7.31 5.00
N GLN A 79 -10.37 -8.46 5.14
CA GLN A 79 -9.95 -9.27 4.00
C GLN A 79 -11.15 -9.81 3.23
N MET A 80 -12.19 -10.29 3.92
CA MET A 80 -13.43 -10.74 3.28
C MET A 80 -14.18 -9.61 2.59
N ARG A 81 -14.22 -8.42 3.21
CA ARG A 81 -14.87 -7.24 2.64
C ARG A 81 -14.20 -6.78 1.34
N LEU A 82 -12.87 -6.82 1.28
CA LEU A 82 -12.09 -6.35 0.13
C LEU A 82 -11.95 -7.41 -0.98
N PHE A 83 -11.69 -8.66 -0.60
CA PHE A 83 -11.33 -9.71 -1.56
C PHE A 83 -12.42 -10.75 -1.76
N GLY A 84 -13.49 -10.74 -0.95
CA GLY A 84 -14.63 -11.63 -1.06
C GLY A 84 -14.68 -12.76 -0.03
N PRO A 85 -15.83 -13.45 0.07
CA PRO A 85 -16.09 -14.45 1.11
C PRO A 85 -15.18 -15.69 1.06
N GLN A 86 -14.52 -15.94 -0.07
CA GLN A 86 -13.54 -17.04 -0.21
C GLN A 86 -12.28 -16.86 0.65
N MET A 87 -12.09 -15.68 1.25
CA MET A 87 -11.00 -15.41 2.20
C MET A 87 -11.31 -15.87 3.62
N LYS A 88 -12.53 -16.33 3.89
CA LYS A 88 -12.86 -16.93 5.19
C LYS A 88 -11.89 -18.07 5.52
N ASP A 89 -11.49 -18.14 6.78
CA ASP A 89 -10.55 -19.12 7.33
C ASP A 89 -9.15 -19.08 6.69
N PHE A 90 -8.79 -18.01 5.96
CA PHE A 90 -7.46 -17.87 5.35
C PHE A 90 -6.35 -17.98 6.39
N ALA A 91 -6.55 -17.41 7.57
CA ALA A 91 -5.62 -17.48 8.71
C ALA A 91 -5.29 -18.92 9.14
N LYS A 92 -6.19 -19.89 8.90
CA LYS A 92 -6.00 -21.30 9.28
C LYS A 92 -5.08 -22.06 8.32
N LYS A 93 -4.72 -21.49 7.17
CA LYS A 93 -3.86 -22.13 6.15
C LYS A 93 -2.40 -22.26 6.58
N GLY A 94 -1.95 -21.46 7.55
CA GLY A 94 -0.59 -21.52 8.08
C GLY A 94 -0.17 -20.25 8.82
N THR A 95 1.02 -20.29 9.41
CA THR A 95 1.55 -19.19 10.24
C THR A 95 1.62 -17.86 9.50
N ILE A 96 2.14 -17.86 8.27
CA ILE A 96 2.23 -16.64 7.45
C ILE A 96 0.84 -16.12 7.11
N ASN A 97 -0.11 -17.00 6.79
CA ASN A 97 -1.49 -16.60 6.51
C ASN A 97 -2.14 -15.96 7.74
N LYS A 98 -1.96 -16.55 8.93
CA LYS A 98 -2.44 -15.95 10.18
C LYS A 98 -1.85 -14.56 10.37
N TRP A 99 -0.52 -14.40 10.23
CA TRP A 99 0.12 -13.10 10.38
C TRP A 99 -0.33 -12.10 9.32
N LEU A 100 -0.57 -12.52 8.10
CA LEU A 100 -1.10 -11.64 7.05
C LEU A 100 -2.53 -11.17 7.37
N VAL A 101 -3.39 -12.03 7.92
CA VAL A 101 -4.73 -11.60 8.38
C VAL A 101 -4.63 -10.67 9.58
N ASP A 102 -3.88 -11.06 10.60
CA ASP A 102 -3.74 -10.37 11.89
C ASP A 102 -2.97 -9.03 11.77
N ASN A 103 -1.82 -9.06 11.09
CA ASN A 103 -0.94 -7.92 10.96
C ASN A 103 -1.30 -7.04 9.77
N CYS A 104 -1.32 -7.58 8.56
CA CYS A 104 -1.55 -6.79 7.36
C CYS A 104 -3.01 -6.30 7.30
N PHE A 105 -3.98 -7.21 7.25
CA PHE A 105 -5.38 -6.80 7.16
C PHE A 105 -5.95 -6.24 8.45
N GLY A 106 -5.53 -6.75 9.61
CA GLY A 106 -6.07 -6.38 10.93
C GLY A 106 -5.53 -5.07 11.50
N ASP A 107 -4.39 -4.57 11.02
CA ASP A 107 -3.79 -3.31 11.46
C ASP A 107 -3.57 -2.37 10.28
N TYR A 108 -2.68 -2.66 9.34
CA TYR A 108 -2.39 -1.71 8.26
C TYR A 108 -3.64 -1.34 7.45
N TYR A 109 -4.49 -2.31 7.06
CA TYR A 109 -5.71 -2.01 6.31
C TYR A 109 -6.86 -1.42 7.12
N THR A 110 -6.90 -1.61 8.45
CA THR A 110 -7.97 -1.02 9.28
C THR A 110 -7.69 0.42 9.66
N ARG A 111 -6.43 0.86 9.57
CA ARG A 111 -6.02 2.23 9.88
C ARG A 111 -6.73 3.28 9.04
N LYS A 112 -7.09 4.37 9.72
CA LYS A 112 -7.51 5.62 9.10
C LYS A 112 -6.34 6.30 8.37
N GLY A 113 -6.62 7.44 7.74
CA GLY A 113 -5.61 8.25 7.05
C GLY A 113 -5.42 7.91 5.58
N LEU A 114 -5.87 6.74 5.13
CA LEU A 114 -6.10 6.41 3.72
C LEU A 114 -7.45 5.69 3.61
N SER A 115 -8.22 6.01 2.58
CA SER A 115 -9.38 5.21 2.16
C SER A 115 -8.92 3.87 1.57
N ASP A 116 -9.84 2.90 1.48
CA ASP A 116 -9.54 1.62 0.83
C ASP A 116 -9.07 1.82 -0.63
N LYS A 117 -9.67 2.79 -1.35
CA LYS A 117 -9.26 3.14 -2.72
C LYS A 117 -7.79 3.58 -2.79
N GLU A 118 -7.38 4.46 -1.89
CA GLU A 118 -6.00 4.96 -1.87
C GLU A 118 -5.03 3.86 -1.46
N ARG A 119 -5.38 3.12 -0.40
CA ARG A 119 -4.54 2.04 0.13
C ARG A 119 -4.32 0.94 -0.88
N GLU A 120 -5.37 0.50 -1.57
CA GLU A 120 -5.27 -0.51 -2.64
C GLU A 120 -4.51 0.02 -3.87
N MET A 121 -4.64 1.31 -4.22
CA MET A 121 -3.84 1.91 -5.30
C MET A 121 -2.35 1.92 -4.95
N ILE A 122 -2.01 2.30 -3.72
CA ILE A 122 -0.62 2.32 -3.22
C ILE A 122 -0.05 0.89 -3.17
N THR A 123 -0.83 -0.07 -2.67
CA THR A 123 -0.47 -1.49 -2.67
C THR A 123 -0.21 -2.00 -4.09
N PHE A 124 -1.06 -1.65 -5.06
CA PHE A 124 -0.87 -2.00 -6.46
C PHE A 124 0.48 -1.50 -6.98
N CYS A 125 0.86 -0.26 -6.68
CA CYS A 125 2.18 0.29 -7.01
C CYS A 125 3.33 -0.55 -6.41
N TYR A 126 3.24 -0.94 -5.14
CA TYR A 126 4.29 -1.75 -4.49
C TYR A 126 4.42 -3.14 -5.09
N LEU A 127 3.32 -3.77 -5.52
CA LEU A 127 3.35 -5.08 -6.14
C LEU A 127 3.86 -5.00 -7.60
N ALA A 128 3.47 -3.97 -8.34
CA ALA A 128 3.89 -3.77 -9.73
C ALA A 128 5.41 -3.64 -9.88
N VAL A 129 6.10 -3.13 -8.85
CA VAL A 129 7.56 -2.93 -8.89
C VAL A 129 8.40 -4.11 -8.43
N GLN A 130 7.82 -5.08 -7.72
CA GLN A 130 8.61 -6.20 -7.17
C GLN A 130 8.96 -7.24 -8.24
N GLY A 131 8.07 -7.46 -9.21
CA GLY A 131 8.12 -8.62 -10.10
C GLY A 131 7.81 -9.93 -9.34
N VAL A 132 7.47 -11.01 -10.06
CA VAL A 132 7.11 -12.33 -9.46
C VAL A 132 5.98 -12.30 -8.43
N CYS A 133 5.18 -11.24 -8.43
CA CYS A 133 4.00 -11.06 -7.61
C CYS A 133 2.73 -10.93 -8.46
N GLU A 134 2.74 -11.44 -9.70
CA GLU A 134 1.61 -11.32 -10.63
C GLU A 134 0.28 -11.85 -10.05
N PRO A 135 0.23 -12.97 -9.29
CA PRO A 135 -1.00 -13.40 -8.64
C PRO A 135 -1.56 -12.39 -7.64
N GLN A 136 -0.69 -11.78 -6.82
CA GLN A 136 -1.05 -10.75 -5.86
C GLN A 136 -1.43 -9.45 -6.58
N LEU A 137 -0.67 -9.05 -7.60
CA LEU A 137 -0.94 -7.87 -8.41
C LEU A 137 -2.31 -7.97 -9.08
N LEU A 138 -2.67 -9.15 -9.60
CA LEU A 138 -3.99 -9.39 -10.19
C LEU A 138 -5.11 -9.33 -9.15
N ALA A 139 -4.90 -9.90 -7.96
CA ALA A 139 -5.88 -9.81 -6.88
C ALA A 139 -6.13 -8.35 -6.48
N HIS A 140 -5.08 -7.57 -6.27
CA HIS A 140 -5.19 -6.15 -5.91
C HIS A 140 -5.69 -5.27 -7.07
N ALA A 141 -5.42 -5.62 -8.34
CA ALA A 141 -6.01 -4.94 -9.49
C ALA A 141 -7.54 -5.15 -9.55
N LYS A 142 -8.02 -6.38 -9.29
CA LYS A 142 -9.46 -6.68 -9.19
C LYS A 142 -10.11 -5.93 -8.03
N THR A 143 -9.46 -5.91 -6.86
CA THR A 143 -9.94 -5.16 -5.69
C THR A 143 -10.02 -3.66 -5.98
N ASN A 144 -9.00 -3.07 -6.60
CA ASN A 144 -9.03 -1.67 -7.03
C ASN A 144 -10.24 -1.38 -7.94
N VAL A 145 -10.47 -2.20 -8.96
CA VAL A 145 -11.61 -2.01 -9.88
C VAL A 145 -12.94 -2.15 -9.13
N GLY A 146 -13.07 -3.13 -8.23
CA GLY A 146 -14.27 -3.31 -7.40
C GLY A 146 -14.55 -2.14 -6.45
N LEU A 147 -13.50 -1.45 -5.99
CA LEU A 147 -13.62 -0.23 -5.18
C LEU A 147 -13.94 1.01 -6.03
N GLY A 148 -13.76 0.96 -7.36
CA GLY A 148 -14.02 2.06 -8.28
C GLY A 148 -12.76 2.81 -8.73
N ASN A 149 -11.57 2.24 -8.57
CA ASN A 149 -10.35 2.62 -9.29
C ASN A 149 -10.30 1.79 -10.57
N ASP A 150 -10.98 2.25 -11.61
CA ASP A 150 -11.16 1.48 -12.85
C ASP A 150 -9.85 1.15 -13.58
N GLN A 151 -9.93 0.30 -14.61
CA GLN A 151 -8.76 -0.11 -15.38
C GLN A 151 -8.03 1.08 -16.02
N GLN A 152 -8.76 2.10 -16.48
CA GLN A 152 -8.16 3.29 -17.11
C GLN A 152 -7.35 4.10 -16.09
N PHE A 153 -7.85 4.21 -14.86
CA PHE A 153 -7.15 4.83 -13.76
C PHE A 153 -5.87 4.05 -13.42
N LEU A 154 -5.95 2.73 -13.27
CA LEU A 154 -4.76 1.90 -13.02
C LEU A 154 -3.73 1.98 -14.16
N THR A 155 -4.18 2.05 -15.42
CA THR A 155 -3.30 2.29 -16.57
C THR A 155 -2.57 3.63 -16.42
N LYS A 156 -3.27 4.72 -16.04
CA LYS A 156 -2.63 6.03 -15.80
C LYS A 156 -1.59 5.96 -14.69
N ILE A 157 -1.85 5.21 -13.61
CA ILE A 157 -0.88 4.98 -12.53
C ILE A 157 0.38 4.29 -13.08
N VAL A 158 0.23 3.23 -13.89
CA VAL A 158 1.38 2.56 -14.51
C VAL A 158 2.15 3.52 -15.42
N LEU A 159 1.45 4.28 -16.26
CA LEU A 159 2.06 5.25 -17.18
C LEU A 159 2.87 6.31 -16.44
N ALA A 160 2.34 6.84 -15.34
CA ALA A 160 3.05 7.80 -14.49
C ALA A 160 4.30 7.19 -13.83
N ASN A 161 4.32 5.87 -13.62
CA ASN A 161 5.44 5.17 -12.99
C ASN A 161 6.49 4.64 -13.98
N VAL A 162 6.23 4.65 -15.30
CA VAL A 162 7.17 4.14 -16.33
C VAL A 162 8.59 4.70 -16.15
N PRO A 163 8.82 6.00 -15.89
CA PRO A 163 10.17 6.55 -15.71
C PRO A 163 10.91 5.97 -14.50
N PHE A 164 10.18 5.51 -13.47
CA PHE A 164 10.75 5.01 -12.21
C PHE A 164 10.93 3.50 -12.20
N ILE A 165 10.06 2.77 -12.90
CA ILE A 165 9.97 1.30 -12.79
C ILE A 165 10.41 0.58 -14.08
N GLY A 166 10.54 1.31 -15.19
CA GLY A 166 11.02 0.82 -16.48
C GLY A 166 9.98 -0.02 -17.26
N TYR A 167 10.26 -0.24 -18.54
CA TYR A 167 9.32 -0.91 -19.45
C TYR A 167 8.92 -2.33 -19.04
N PRO A 168 9.82 -3.25 -18.62
CA PRO A 168 9.41 -4.63 -18.35
C PRO A 168 8.35 -4.76 -17.24
N ARG A 169 8.54 -4.05 -16.12
CA ARG A 169 7.58 -4.04 -15.01
C ARG A 169 6.28 -3.35 -15.39
N SER A 170 6.37 -2.27 -16.16
CA SER A 170 5.20 -1.57 -16.68
C SER A 170 4.37 -2.46 -17.60
N LEU A 171 5.00 -3.18 -18.53
CA LEU A 171 4.33 -4.12 -19.43
C LEU A 171 3.66 -5.26 -18.64
N ASN A 172 4.32 -5.81 -17.63
CA ASN A 172 3.72 -6.83 -16.75
C ASN A 172 2.48 -6.28 -16.03
N ALA A 173 2.55 -5.05 -15.49
CA ALA A 173 1.41 -4.42 -14.82
C ALA A 173 0.24 -4.17 -15.77
N ILE A 174 0.49 -3.67 -16.99
CA ILE A 174 -0.54 -3.51 -18.03
C ILE A 174 -1.18 -4.85 -18.39
N ASN A 175 -0.37 -5.90 -18.57
CA ASN A 175 -0.88 -7.25 -18.86
C ASN A 175 -1.77 -7.78 -17.73
N VAL A 176 -1.46 -7.46 -16.47
CA VAL A 176 -2.30 -7.82 -15.32
C VAL A 176 -3.59 -7.01 -15.29
N ILE A 177 -3.54 -5.70 -15.56
CA ILE A 177 -4.75 -4.86 -15.64
C ILE A 177 -5.72 -5.42 -16.70
N ASN A 178 -5.22 -5.79 -17.87
CA ASN A 178 -6.02 -6.35 -18.97
C ASN A 178 -6.67 -7.72 -18.65
N GLN A 179 -6.23 -8.40 -17.58
CA GLN A 179 -6.84 -9.65 -17.10
C GLN A 179 -7.97 -9.40 -16.10
N VAL A 180 -8.14 -8.17 -15.62
CA VAL A 180 -9.27 -7.80 -14.77
C VAL A 180 -10.52 -7.85 -15.64
N LYS A 181 -11.42 -8.77 -15.32
CA LYS A 181 -12.73 -8.94 -15.96
C LYS A 181 -13.80 -8.32 -15.09
#